data_AF-A0A1G4EJ70-F1
#
_entry.id   AF-A0A1G4EJ70-F1
#
_cell.length_a   1.000
_cell.length_b   1.000
_cell.length_c   1.000
_cell.angle_alpha   90.00
_cell.angle_beta   90.00
_cell.angle_gamma   90.00
#
_symmetry.space_group_name_H-M   'P 1'
#
loop_
_entity.id
_entity.type
_entity.pdbx_description
1 polymer ?
#
loop_
_entity_poly.entity_id
_entity_poly.type
_entity_poly.pdbx_seq_one_letter_code
_entity_poly.pdbx_strand_id
1 'polypeptide(L)' 'MSLQEEEQNKYIIGTFGEKEIDFLIQYFLSFGKEIKIISPEILRSKYKEYLKDILADCYEIESKSHTN' A
#
# COMPACT_ATOMS: atom_id res chain seq x y z
N MET A 1 10.07 11.85 -6.27
CA MET A 1 9.44 10.87 -7.18
C MET A 1 8.93 11.60 -8.42
N SER A 2 8.93 10.93 -9.58
CA SER A 2 8.46 11.46 -10.86
C SER A 2 7.54 10.45 -11.54
N LEU A 3 6.47 10.93 -12.19
CA LEU A 3 5.65 10.10 -13.07
C LEU A 3 6.35 9.95 -14.41
N GLN A 4 6.55 8.71 -14.85
CA GLN A 4 7.07 8.36 -16.16
C GLN A 4 6.01 7.59 -16.93
N GLU A 5 5.85 7.89 -18.21
CA GLU A 5 4.92 7.19 -19.10
C GLU A 5 5.76 6.40 -20.12
N GLU A 6 5.62 5.08 -20.13
CA GLU A 6 6.21 4.22 -21.17
C GLU A 6 5.10 3.41 -21.83
N GLU A 7 4.96 3.58 -23.15
CA GLU A 7 3.94 2.94 -23.97
C GLU A 7 2.51 3.19 -23.46
N GLN A 8 1.96 2.22 -22.73
CA GLN A 8 0.60 2.20 -22.16
C GLN A 8 0.60 2.20 -20.62
N ASN A 9 1.78 2.17 -20.00
CA ASN A 9 1.94 2.07 -18.55
C ASN A 9 2.46 3.39 -17.97
N LYS A 10 1.98 3.71 -16.77
CA LYS A 10 2.45 4.86 -15.99
C LYS A 10 3.16 4.36 -14.74
N TYR A 11 4.39 4.84 -14.54
CA TYR A 11 5.24 4.44 -13.43
C TYR A 11 5.55 5.64 -12.54
N ILE A 12 5.46 5.44 -11.23
CA ILE A 12 6.03 6.38 -10.26
C ILE A 12 7.44 5.87 -9.95
N ILE A 13 8.44 6.60 -10.42
CA ILE A 13 9.85 6.25 -10.21
C ILE A 13 10.47 7.28 -9.28
N GLY A 14 11.24 6.80 -8.31
CA GLY A 14 12.00 7.68 -7.44
C GLY A 14 12.73 6.90 -6.37
N THR A 15 13.48 7.65 -5.57
CA THR A 15 14.17 7.16 -4.38
C THR A 15 13.38 7.55 -3.13
N PHE A 16 13.60 6.82 -2.05
CA PHE A 16 13.04 7.09 -0.74
C PHE A 16 14.02 6.64 0.34
N GLY A 17 13.98 7.27 1.50
CA GLY A 17 14.68 6.85 2.70
C GLY A 17 13.86 5.84 3.50
N GLU A 18 14.53 5.06 4.37
CA GLU A 18 13.86 4.05 5.21
C GLU A 18 12.76 4.64 6.10
N LYS A 19 12.96 5.87 6.59
CA LYS A 19 11.98 6.59 7.43
C LYS A 19 10.73 7.01 6.68
N GLU A 20 10.75 7.03 5.35
CA GLU A 20 9.63 7.44 4.51
C GLU A 20 8.74 6.27 4.10
N ILE A 21 9.14 5.03 4.42
CA ILE A 21 8.41 3.83 3.97
C ILE A 21 6.96 3.82 4.47
N ASP A 22 6.73 4.14 5.75
CA ASP A 22 5.38 4.10 6.32
C ASP A 22 4.49 5.19 5.69
N PHE A 23 5.05 6.37 5.43
CA PHE A 23 4.37 7.44 4.70
C PHE A 23 4.01 7.01 3.28
N LEU A 24 4.95 6.38 2.56
CA LEU A 24 4.72 5.91 1.20
C LEU A 24 3.65 4.83 1.13
N ILE A 25 3.60 3.92 2.11
CA ILE A 25 2.56 2.90 2.19
C ILE A 25 1.17 3.55 2.31
N GLN A 26 1.02 4.53 3.20
CA GLN A 26 -0.25 5.26 3.36
C GLN A 26 -0.61 6.07 2.11
N TYR A 27 0.37 6.75 1.52
CA TYR A 27 0.19 7.49 0.27
C TYR A 27 -0.26 6.58 -0.86
N PHE A 28 0.37 5.41 -1.03
CA PHE A 28 0.00 4.45 -2.06
C PHE A 28 -1.36 3.82 -1.81
N LEU A 29 -1.72 3.57 -0.55
CA LEU A 29 -3.04 3.06 -0.21
C LEU A 29 -4.17 3.99 -0.66
N SER A 30 -3.94 5.31 -0.67
CA SER A 30 -4.93 6.29 -1.15
C SER A 30 -5.34 6.11 -2.62
N PHE A 31 -4.51 5.45 -3.43
CA PHE A 31 -4.83 5.11 -4.83
C PHE A 31 -5.57 3.76 -4.95
N GLY A 32 -5.64 2.98 -3.86
CA GLY A 32 -6.34 1.69 -3.81
C GLY A 32 -5.82 0.70 -4.86
N LYS A 33 -6.75 0.17 -5.68
CA LYS A 33 -6.46 -0.86 -6.69
C LYS A 33 -5.75 -0.33 -7.94
N GLU A 34 -5.70 0.99 -8.13
CA GLU A 34 -5.13 1.63 -9.33
C GLU A 34 -3.60 1.69 -9.27
N ILE A 35 -3.00 1.37 -8.11
CA ILE A 35 -1.55 1.33 -7.95
C ILE A 35 -1.05 -0.09 -7.67
N LYS A 36 0.11 -0.40 -8.23
CA LYS A 36 0.82 -1.66 -7.98
C LYS A 36 2.29 -1.38 -7.74
N ILE A 37 2.77 -1.76 -6.55
CA ILE A 37 4.19 -1.63 -6.20
C ILE A 37 4.95 -2.80 -6.84
N ILE A 38 5.77 -2.49 -7.84
CA ILE A 38 6.58 -3.46 -8.59
C ILE A 38 7.91 -3.72 -7.85
N SER A 39 8.58 -2.64 -7.45
CA SER A 39 9.87 -2.62 -6.76
C SER A 39 10.00 -1.35 -5.90
N PRO A 40 10.91 -1.32 -4.91
CA PRO A 40 11.72 -2.44 -4.41
C PRO A 40 10.91 -3.40 -3.52
N GLU A 41 11.44 -4.61 -3.30
CA GLU A 41 10.73 -5.67 -2.59
C GLU A 41 10.36 -5.29 -1.14
N ILE A 42 11.23 -4.57 -0.44
CA ILE A 42 10.97 -4.13 0.95
C ILE A 42 9.68 -3.31 1.06
N LEU A 43 9.46 -2.40 0.11
CA LEU A 43 8.26 -1.55 0.07
C LEU A 43 7.02 -2.38 -0.29
N ARG A 44 7.17 -3.29 -1.26
CA ARG A 44 6.08 -4.20 -1.68
C ARG A 44 5.64 -5.12 -0.54
N SER A 45 6.59 -5.67 0.22
CA SER A 45 6.30 -6.58 1.33
C SER A 45 5.58 -5.86 2.47
N LYS A 46 6.09 -4.70 2.90
CA LYS A 46 5.44 -3.90 3.94
C LYS A 46 4.06 -3.41 3.53
N TYR A 47 3.86 -3.03 2.27
CA TYR A 47 2.53 -2.66 1.76
C TYR A 47 1.53 -3.83 1.83
N LYS A 48 1.97 -5.05 1.53
CA LYS A 48 1.13 -6.25 1.66
C LYS A 48 0.78 -6.57 3.11
N GLU A 49 1.73 -6.42 4.03
CA GLU A 49 1.48 -6.57 5.47
C GLU A 49 0.45 -5.56 5.94
N TYR A 50 0.61 -4.28 5.58
CA TYR A 50 -0.33 -3.23 5.94
C TYR A 50 -1.76 -3.50 5.42
N LEU A 51 -1.90 -3.98 4.17
CA LEU A 51 -3.21 -4.38 3.64
C LEU A 51 -3.81 -5.56 4.40
N LYS A 52 -3.01 -6.53 4.82
CA LYS A 52 -3.49 -7.66 5.63
C LYS A 52 -3.96 -7.20 7.01
N ASP A 53 -3.23 -6.27 7.63
CA ASP A 53 -3.59 -5.71 8.93
C ASP A 53 -4.92 -4.96 8.84
N ILE A 54 -5.11 -4.13 7.80
CA ILE A 54 -6.40 -3.47 7.54
C ILE A 54 -7.53 -4.48 7.37
N LEU A 55 -7.30 -5.53 6.59
CA LEU A 55 -8.31 -6.58 6.40
C LEU A 55 -8.61 -7.30 7.71
N ALA A 56 -7.60 -7.66 8.49
CA ALA A 56 -7.76 -8.28 9.79
C ALA A 56 -8.59 -7.40 10.73
N ASP A 57 -8.28 -6.10 10.81
CA ASP A 57 -9.04 -5.13 11.60
C ASP A 57 -10.51 -5.05 11.14
N CYS A 58 -10.76 -5.05 9.82
CA CYS A 58 -12.11 -5.07 9.28
C CYS A 58 -12.90 -6.33 9.69
N TYR A 59 -12.27 -7.50 9.67
CA TYR A 59 -12.91 -8.77 10.07
C TYR A 59 -13.04 -8.92 11.59
N GLU A 60 -12.15 -8.33 12.39
CA GLU A 60 -12.28 -8.32 13.85
C GLU A 60 -13.50 -7.49 14.32
N ILE A 61 -13.89 -6.45 13.57
CA ILE A 61 -15.09 -5.64 13.86
C ILE A 61 -16.39 -6.47 13.75
N GLU A 62 -16.45 -7.44 12.84
CA GLU A 62 -17.64 -8.29 12.67
C GLU A 62 -17.87 -9.22 13.89
N SER A 63 -16.79 -9.66 14.53
CA SER A 63 -16.84 -10.58 15.68
C SER A 63 -17.34 -9.94 16.99
N LYS A 64 -17.18 -8.63 17.16
CA LYS A 64 -17.63 -7.87 18.35
C LYS A 64 -19.07 -7.35 18.23
N SER A 65 -19.67 -7.44 17.04
CA SER A 65 -20.99 -6.86 16.76
C SER A 65 -22.17 -7.81 17.07
N HIS A 66 -21.91 -9.06 17.48
CA HIS A 66 -22.93 -10.09 17.76
C HIS A 66 -22.92 -10.56 19.23
N THR A 67 -22.82 -9.64 20.18
CA THR A 67 -23.19 -9.91 21.58
C THR A 67 -24.19 -8.87 22.05
N ASN A 68 -25.47 -9.14 21.79
CA ASN A 68 -26.63 -8.66 22.55
C ASN A 68 -27.67 -9.77 22.60
#